data_AF-G1UQV4-F1
#
_entry.id   AF-G1UQV4-F1
#
_cell.length_a   1.000
_cell.length_b   1.000
_cell.length_c   1.000
_cell.angle_alpha   90.00
_cell.angle_beta   90.00
_cell.angle_gamma   90.00
#
_symmetry.space_group_name_H-M   'P 1'
#
loop_
_entity.id
_entity.type
_entity.pdbx_description
1 polymer ?
#
loop_
_entity_poly.entity_id
_entity_poly.type
_entity_poly.pdbx_seq_one_letter_code
_entity_poly.pdbx_strand_id
1 'polypeptide(L)' 'MTANNNARPVVVSYTPKILRNMTEICEEMGVGPKTVKKWVEQGAPIAVGGEGGNSRYSAEAVRLQAWRTGPCET' A
#
# COMPACT_ATOMS: atom_id res chain seq x y z
N MET A 1 -25.57 -34.10 28.66
CA MET A 1 -25.52 -33.30 27.43
C MET A 1 -24.06 -32.94 27.14
N THR A 2 -23.44 -33.52 26.12
CA THR A 2 -22.08 -33.18 25.68
C THR A 2 -22.13 -31.87 24.91
N ALA A 3 -21.40 -30.84 25.34
CA ALA A 3 -21.37 -29.54 24.68
C ALA A 3 -20.57 -29.63 23.37
N ASN A 4 -21.22 -29.30 22.27
CA ASN A 4 -20.65 -29.32 20.92
C ASN A 4 -19.72 -28.11 20.78
N ASN A 5 -18.47 -28.23 21.22
CA ASN A 5 -17.44 -27.19 21.08
C ASN A 5 -16.92 -27.13 19.63
N ASN A 6 -17.77 -26.73 18.68
CA ASN A 6 -17.39 -26.51 17.28
C ASN A 6 -17.13 -25.02 16.95
N ALA A 7 -16.81 -24.21 17.97
CA ALA A 7 -16.46 -22.81 17.76
C ALA A 7 -15.07 -22.73 17.13
N ARG A 8 -15.02 -22.44 15.84
CA ARG A 8 -13.77 -22.20 15.12
C ARG A 8 -13.13 -20.94 15.69
N PRO A 9 -11.82 -20.94 15.98
CA PRO A 9 -11.16 -19.72 16.45
C PRO A 9 -11.30 -18.62 15.40
N VAL A 10 -11.69 -17.42 15.84
CA VAL A 10 -11.67 -16.23 14.98
C VAL A 10 -10.21 -15.86 14.77
N VAL A 11 -9.73 -16.00 13.53
CA VAL A 11 -8.36 -15.65 13.14
C VAL A 11 -8.38 -14.26 12.52
N VAL A 12 -7.57 -13.34 13.07
CA VAL A 12 -7.32 -12.02 12.50
C VAL A 12 -5.92 -12.03 11.90
N SER A 13 -5.79 -11.77 10.60
CA SER A 13 -4.50 -11.63 9.92
C SER A 13 -4.33 -10.23 9.36
N TYR A 14 -3.16 -9.63 9.58
CA TYR A 14 -2.78 -8.41 8.89
C TYR A 14 -2.18 -8.76 7.52
N THR A 15 -2.95 -8.55 6.46
CA THR A 15 -2.48 -8.74 5.09
C THR A 15 -2.07 -7.39 4.52
N PRO A 16 -0.80 -7.18 4.15
CA PRO A 16 -0.36 -5.93 3.56
C PRO A 16 -1.06 -5.70 2.22
N LYS A 17 -1.52 -4.48 1.99
CA LYS A 17 -2.17 -4.10 0.73
C LYS A 17 -1.12 -3.61 -0.25
N ILE A 18 -0.85 -4.44 -1.26
CA ILE A 18 0.10 -4.12 -2.32
C ILE A 18 -0.64 -3.48 -3.49
N LEU A 19 -0.30 -2.23 -3.78
CA LEU A 19 -0.75 -1.46 -4.94
C LEU A 19 0.20 -1.76 -6.10
N ARG A 20 -0.29 -2.31 -7.21
CA ARG A 20 0.51 -2.94 -8.28
C ARG A 20 0.75 -2.06 -9.50
N ASN A 21 0.12 -0.90 -9.57
CA ASN A 21 0.24 0.02 -10.69
C ASN A 21 -0.09 1.46 -10.27
N MET A 22 0.14 2.41 -11.19
CA MET A 22 -0.13 3.84 -10.97
C MET A 22 -1.60 4.11 -10.62
N THR A 23 -2.54 3.41 -11.25
CA THR A 23 -3.99 3.59 -11.03
C THR A 23 -4.37 3.22 -9.60
N GLU A 24 -3.96 2.05 -9.13
CA GLU A 24 -4.21 1.59 -7.76
C GLU A 24 -3.61 2.56 -6.73
N ILE A 25 -2.43 3.11 -7.00
CA ILE A 25 -1.82 4.13 -6.12
C ILE A 25 -2.64 5.41 -6.10
N CYS A 26 -3.09 5.89 -7.26
CA CYS A 26 -3.90 7.11 -7.37
C CYS A 26 -5.24 6.97 -6.64
N GLU A 27 -5.92 5.84 -6.84
CA GLU A 27 -7.21 5.52 -6.22
C GLU A 27 -7.08 5.39 -4.71
N GLU A 28 -6.10 4.61 -4.22
CA GLU A 28 -5.92 4.38 -2.78
C GLU A 28 -5.57 5.66 -2.03
N MET A 29 -4.73 6.51 -2.65
CA MET A 29 -4.20 7.71 -2.01
C MET A 29 -5.04 8.97 -2.29
N GLY A 30 -6.02 8.89 -3.20
CA GLY A 30 -6.83 10.03 -3.63
C GLY A 30 -6.01 11.13 -4.30
N VAL A 31 -5.03 10.78 -5.13
CA VAL A 31 -4.14 11.73 -5.81
C VAL A 31 -4.00 11.43 -7.31
N GLY A 32 -3.52 12.41 -8.08
CA GLY A 32 -3.22 12.22 -9.49
C GLY A 32 -1.82 11.66 -9.77
N PRO A 33 -1.57 11.13 -10.98
CA PRO A 33 -0.29 10.50 -11.35
C PRO A 33 0.90 11.46 -11.33
N LYS A 34 0.68 12.76 -11.53
CA LYS A 34 1.72 13.79 -11.40
C LYS A 34 2.25 13.87 -9.96
N THR A 35 1.36 13.79 -8.97
CA THR A 35 1.71 13.78 -7.55
C THR A 35 2.51 12.54 -7.21
N VAL A 36 2.07 11.37 -7.70
CA VAL A 36 2.77 10.09 -7.47
C VAL A 36 4.19 10.12 -8.06
N LYS A 37 4.38 10.66 -9.27
CA LYS A 37 5.71 10.83 -9.86
C LYS A 37 6.61 11.74 -9.01
N LYS A 38 6.07 12.86 -8.53
CA LYS A 38 6.80 13.75 -7.62
C LYS A 38 7.19 13.06 -6.32
N TRP A 39 6.33 12.19 -5.77
CA TRP A 39 6.65 11.40 -4.59
C TRP A 39 7.81 10.43 -4.83
N VAL A 40 7.87 9.79 -6.00
CA VAL A 40 9.02 8.95 -6.39
C VAL A 40 10.31 9.78 -6.38
N GLU A 41 10.30 10.96 -6.98
CA GLU A 41 11.46 11.89 -6.99
C GLU A 41 11.87 12.33 -5.57
N GLN A 42 10.92 12.35 -4.63
CA GLN A 42 11.13 12.69 -3.22
C GLN A 42 11.55 11.49 -2.35
N GLY A 43 11.72 10.30 -2.92
CA GLY A 43 12.14 9.10 -2.19
C GLY A 43 11.01 8.39 -1.45
N ALA A 44 9.77 8.54 -1.91
CA ALA A 44 8.65 7.74 -1.40
C ALA A 44 8.92 6.24 -1.59
N PRO A 45 8.36 5.36 -0.73
CA PRO A 45 8.50 3.92 -0.82
C PRO A 45 7.64 3.32 -1.96
N ILE A 46 7.89 3.79 -3.18
CA ILE A 46 7.25 3.36 -4.42
C ILE A 46 8.33 2.73 -5.28
N ALA A 47 8.23 1.43 -5.51
CA ALA A 47 9.11 0.74 -6.44
C ALA A 47 8.72 1.13 -7.87
N VAL A 48 9.69 1.63 -8.62
CA VAL A 48 9.58 1.89 -10.05
C VAL A 48 10.54 0.96 -10.78
N GLY A 49 10.00 0.12 -11.67
CA GLY A 49 10.79 -0.83 -12.46
C GLY A 49 10.38 -0.85 -13.92
N GLY A 50 11.19 -1.47 -14.77
CA GLY A 50 10.99 -1.55 -16.22
C GLY A 50 11.88 -0.58 -17.00
N GLU A 51 12.27 -0.98 -18.21
CA GLU A 51 13.10 -0.17 -19.11
C GLU A 51 12.24 0.56 -20.15
N GLY A 52 12.59 1.81 -20.45
CA GLY A 52 11.93 2.62 -21.48
C GLY A 52 10.49 3.04 -21.13
N GLY A 53 9.57 2.93 -22.10
CA GLY A 53 8.19 3.43 -22.00
C GLY A 53 7.23 2.60 -21.14
N ASN A 54 7.68 1.52 -20.51
CA ASN A 54 6.83 0.60 -19.74
C ASN A 54 7.19 0.58 -18.25
N SER A 55 7.21 1.75 -17.62
CA SER A 55 7.45 1.86 -16.18
C SER A 55 6.30 1.23 -15.39
N ARG A 56 6.63 0.29 -14.51
CA ARG A 56 5.73 -0.34 -13.55
C ARG A 56 5.94 0.28 -12.17
N TYR A 57 4.84 0.65 -11.53
CA TYR A 57 4.81 1.26 -10.21
C TYR A 57 4.23 0.27 -9.22
N SER A 58 4.80 0.15 -8.04
CA SER A 58 4.17 -0.59 -6.96
C SER A 58 4.51 -0.01 -5.59
N ALA A 59 3.60 -0.13 -4.63
CA ALA A 59 3.79 0.36 -3.28
C ALA A 59 2.99 -0.48 -2.27
N GLU A 60 3.45 -0.52 -1.03
CA GLU A 60 2.65 -1.03 0.09
C GLU A 60 1.88 0.15 0.70
N ALA A 61 0.56 0.01 0.81
CA ALA A 61 -0.35 1.13 1.09
C ALA A 61 -0.04 1.83 2.42
N VAL A 62 0.19 1.07 3.50
CA VAL A 62 0.38 1.64 4.83
C VAL A 62 1.73 2.34 4.94
N ARG A 63 2.80 1.74 4.39
CA ARG A 63 4.12 2.36 4.35
C ARG A 63 4.15 3.64 3.51
N LEU A 64 3.45 3.65 2.37
CA LEU A 64 3.34 4.87 1.55
C LEU A 64 2.55 5.96 2.28
N GLN A 65 1.47 5.60 2.97
CA GLN A 65 0.70 6.56 3.76
C GLN A 65 1.50 7.11 4.94
N ALA A 66 2.25 6.26 5.65
CA ALA A 66 3.12 6.68 6.75
C ALA A 66 4.22 7.65 6.29
N TRP A 67 4.83 7.39 5.12
CA TRP A 67 5.78 8.32 4.50
C TRP A 67 5.11 9.66 4.17
N ARG A 68 3.88 9.63 3.63
CA ARG A 68 3.13 10.83 3.22
C ARG A 68 2.76 11.72 4.39
N THR A 69 2.33 11.15 5.52
CA THR A 69 1.91 11.92 6.71
C THR A 69 3.09 12.40 7.55
N GLY A 70 4.31 11.95 7.26
CA GLY A 70 5.49 12.23 8.07
C GLY A 70 5.47 11.45 9.40
N PRO A 71 6.58 11.52 10.17
CA PRO A 71 6.58 10.96 11.51
C PRO A 71 5.50 11.65 12.35
N CYS A 72 4.65 10.84 12.99
CA CYS A 72 3.86 11.28 14.11
C CYS A 72 4.85 11.61 15.24
N GLU A 73 5.05 12.89 15.55
CA GLU A 73 5.72 13.25 16.80
C GLU A 73 4.87 12.66 17.93
N THR A 74 5.46 11.73 18.70
CA THR A 74 4.82 11.04 19.82
C THR A 74 5.04 11.82 21.10
#